data_AF-A0A948AMZ1-F1
#
_entry.id   AF-A0A948AMZ1-F1
#
_cell.length_a   1.000
_cell.length_b   1.000
_cell.length_c   1.000
_cell.angle_alpha   90.00
_cell.angle_beta   90.00
_cell.angle_gamma   90.00
#
_symmetry.space_group_name_H-M   'P 1'
#
loop_
_entity.id
_entity.type
_entity.pdbx_description
1 polymer ?
#
loop_
_entity_poly.entity_id
_entity_poly.type
_entity_poly.pdbx_seq_one_letter_code
_entity_poly.pdbx_strand_id
1 'polypeptide(L)'
;MPQKPRRRRQYRIYPVVSCDCADCRAACTNSPGWFLPGEVPPLARKLGLSVAETFLGMLGLGVTAMPGGGLRRGVMPHKLRDHKKPGGLWSLQELAQPGRCIFYDRGKCAIYDVRPYECARMIHGDGHDAVDLRRQVVRAWDDAALAPYLHLARKRGAQRGGTGRD
;
A
#
# COMPACT_ATOMS: atom_id res chain seq x y z
N MET A 1 -42.09 -8.06 4.84
CA MET A 1 -41.04 -7.85 5.87
C MET A 1 -40.35 -6.53 5.60
N PRO A 2 -40.37 -5.54 6.51
CA PRO A 2 -39.71 -4.26 6.32
C PRO A 2 -38.18 -4.48 6.28
N GLN A 3 -37.52 -4.02 5.22
CA GLN A 3 -36.07 -4.06 5.12
C GLN A 3 -35.47 -3.16 6.21
N LYS A 4 -34.69 -3.74 7.12
CA LYS A 4 -33.94 -2.97 8.14
C LYS A 4 -33.06 -1.94 7.41
N PRO A 5 -33.13 -0.64 7.77
CA PRO A 5 -32.29 0.37 7.15
C PRO A 5 -30.83 -0.01 7.31
N ARG A 6 -30.11 -0.15 6.19
CA ARG A 6 -28.67 -0.37 6.18
C ARG A 6 -28.03 0.81 6.92
N ARG A 7 -27.57 0.59 8.16
CA ARG A 7 -26.79 1.57 8.90
C ARG A 7 -25.67 2.05 7.97
N ARG A 8 -25.68 3.33 7.60
CA ARG A 8 -24.54 3.95 6.91
C ARG A 8 -23.32 3.61 7.76
N ARG A 9 -22.42 2.79 7.22
CA ARG A 9 -21.14 2.47 7.85
C ARG A 9 -20.42 3.81 7.99
N GLN A 10 -20.52 4.43 9.15
CA GLN A 10 -19.72 5.61 9.46
C GLN A 10 -18.28 5.14 9.38
N TYR A 11 -17.52 5.69 8.43
CA TYR A 11 -16.09 5.45 8.36
C TYR A 11 -15.50 5.92 9.69
N ARG A 12 -14.84 5.02 10.43
CA ARG A 12 -14.06 5.41 11.60
C ARG A 12 -13.05 6.45 11.13
N ILE A 13 -13.12 7.66 11.70
CA ILE A 13 -12.12 8.71 11.47
C ILE A 13 -10.92 8.34 12.36
N TYR A 14 -9.86 7.85 11.73
CA TYR A 14 -8.59 7.63 12.43
C TYR A 14 -7.79 8.94 12.38
N PRO A 15 -7.34 9.48 13.53
CA PRO A 15 -6.51 10.69 13.57
C PRO A 15 -5.14 10.42 12.92
N VAL A 16 -4.53 11.46 12.36
CA VAL A 16 -3.15 11.40 11.91
C VAL A 16 -2.25 11.40 13.14
N VAL A 17 -1.49 10.32 13.35
CA VAL A 17 -0.52 10.22 14.44
C VAL A 17 0.88 10.53 13.93
N SER A 18 1.56 11.47 14.58
CA SER A 18 2.94 11.84 14.27
C SER A 18 3.86 11.36 15.39
N CYS A 19 4.23 10.07 15.40
CA CYS A 19 5.26 9.54 16.30
C CYS A 19 6.48 8.99 15.57
N ASP A 20 7.59 8.87 16.30
CA ASP A 20 8.75 8.03 15.99
C ASP A 20 8.88 6.87 16.99
N CYS A 21 7.81 6.52 17.70
CA CYS A 21 7.80 5.53 18.78
C CYS A 21 8.18 4.11 18.30
N ALA A 22 8.33 3.18 19.25
CA ALA A 22 8.66 1.79 18.96
C ALA A 22 7.65 1.13 17.99
N ASP A 23 6.35 1.38 18.13
CA ASP A 23 5.30 0.82 17.27
C ASP A 23 5.35 1.40 15.85
N CYS A 24 5.50 2.73 15.75
CA CYS A 24 5.72 3.46 14.50
C CYS A 24 6.92 2.84 13.71
N ARG A 25 8.02 2.55 14.42
CA ARG A 25 9.21 1.88 13.83
C ARG A 25 8.95 0.41 13.49
N ALA A 26 8.24 -0.33 14.35
CA ALA A 26 7.90 -1.73 14.14
C ALA A 26 6.98 -1.92 12.91
N ALA A 27 6.05 -0.99 12.67
CA ALA A 27 5.22 -0.99 11.47
C ALA A 27 6.09 -0.86 10.20
N CYS A 28 7.07 0.04 10.22
CA CYS A 28 8.03 0.22 9.12
C CYS A 28 8.88 -1.02 8.85
N THR A 29 9.13 -1.88 9.86
CA THR A 29 9.90 -3.11 9.70
C THR A 29 9.06 -4.33 9.29
N ASN A 30 7.72 -4.26 9.40
CA ASN A 30 6.83 -5.41 9.23
C ASN A 30 5.77 -5.22 8.13
N SER A 31 5.02 -4.13 8.15
CA SER A 31 3.84 -3.94 7.28
C SER A 31 3.80 -2.50 6.77
N PRO A 32 4.47 -2.19 5.65
CA PRO A 32 4.35 -0.87 5.04
C PRO A 32 2.90 -0.63 4.67
N GLY A 33 2.43 0.57 5.00
CA GLY A 33 1.05 0.98 4.77
C GLY A 33 0.74 1.19 3.29
N TRP A 34 -0.53 1.28 2.98
CA TRP A 34 -1.05 1.44 1.64
C TRP A 34 -1.46 2.90 1.38
N PHE A 35 -1.22 3.35 0.15
CA PHE A 35 -1.57 4.68 -0.31
C PHE A 35 -3.04 4.75 -0.73
N LEU A 36 -3.68 5.89 -0.50
CA LEU A 36 -4.91 6.26 -1.19
C LEU A 36 -4.64 6.69 -2.64
N PRO A 37 -5.69 6.69 -3.50
CA PRO A 37 -5.62 7.39 -4.78
C PRO A 37 -5.18 8.85 -4.58
N GLY A 38 -4.22 9.29 -5.39
CA GLY A 38 -3.70 10.66 -5.32
C GLY A 38 -2.54 10.88 -4.35
N GLU A 39 -2.15 9.92 -3.51
CA GLU A 39 -1.00 10.08 -2.60
C GLU A 39 0.37 9.77 -3.23
N VAL A 40 0.39 9.04 -4.36
CA VAL A 40 1.64 8.71 -5.07
C VAL A 40 2.28 9.95 -5.74
N PRO A 41 1.55 10.89 -6.38
CA PRO A 41 2.17 12.09 -6.94
C PRO A 41 2.89 13.00 -5.92
N PRO A 42 2.34 13.30 -4.73
CA PRO A 42 3.09 13.98 -3.66
C PRO A 42 4.37 13.25 -3.26
N LEU A 43 4.33 11.91 -3.12
CA LEU A 43 5.51 11.11 -2.86
C LEU A 43 6.57 11.26 -3.97
N ALA A 44 6.16 11.13 -5.23
CA ALA A 44 7.06 11.24 -6.37
C ALA A 44 7.75 12.62 -6.40
N ARG A 45 7.00 13.71 -6.15
CA ARG A 45 7.56 15.07 -6.03
C ARG A 45 8.59 15.17 -4.91
N LYS A 46 8.29 14.61 -3.73
CA LYS A 46 9.25 14.60 -2.60
C LYS A 46 10.55 13.91 -2.96
N LEU A 47 10.48 12.82 -3.72
CA LEU A 47 11.64 12.04 -4.14
C LEU A 47 12.39 12.63 -5.34
N GLY A 48 11.86 13.68 -5.98
CA GLY A 48 12.43 14.21 -7.22
C GLY A 48 12.30 13.25 -8.40
N LEU A 49 11.27 12.40 -8.42
CA LEU A 49 11.03 11.38 -9.43
C LEU A 49 9.68 11.59 -10.13
N SER A 50 9.50 11.00 -11.31
CA SER A 50 8.18 10.83 -11.90
C SER A 50 7.36 9.78 -11.13
N VAL A 51 6.04 9.79 -11.31
CA VAL A 51 5.15 8.75 -10.76
C VAL A 51 5.53 7.36 -11.29
N ALA A 52 5.93 7.27 -12.55
CA ALA A 52 6.32 6.01 -13.17
C ALA A 52 7.63 5.45 -12.56
N GLU A 53 8.65 6.28 -12.41
CA GLU A 53 9.93 5.90 -11.77
C GLU A 53 9.73 5.51 -10.32
N THR A 54 8.95 6.31 -9.58
CA THR A 54 8.60 6.03 -8.19
C THR A 54 7.93 4.65 -8.07
N PHE A 55 6.96 4.36 -8.94
CA PHE A 55 6.29 3.06 -8.93
C PHE A 55 7.22 1.90 -9.30
N LEU A 56 7.97 2.03 -10.40
CA LEU A 56 8.84 0.96 -10.93
C LEU A 56 10.07 0.70 -10.07
N GLY A 57 10.51 1.68 -9.27
CA GLY A 57 11.67 1.59 -8.41
C GLY A 57 11.35 1.30 -6.95
N MET A 58 10.19 1.73 -6.44
CA MET A 58 9.97 1.78 -4.98
C MET A 58 8.60 1.31 -4.50
N LEU A 59 7.63 1.11 -5.39
CA LEU A 59 6.27 0.71 -4.99
C LEU A 59 5.90 -0.65 -5.62
N GLY A 60 4.71 -1.13 -5.30
CA GLY A 60 4.06 -2.23 -6.00
C GLY A 60 2.55 -2.19 -5.83
N LEU A 61 1.87 -3.00 -6.63
CA LEU A 61 0.44 -3.24 -6.53
C LEU A 61 0.21 -4.45 -5.63
N GLY A 62 -0.26 -4.21 -4.41
CA GLY A 62 -0.72 -5.29 -3.55
C GLY A 62 -2.11 -5.76 -3.97
N VAL A 63 -2.37 -7.06 -3.87
CA VAL A 63 -3.69 -7.68 -4.02
C VAL A 63 -4.08 -8.27 -2.68
N THR A 64 -5.27 -7.92 -2.20
CA THR A 64 -5.81 -8.41 -0.92
C THR A 64 -7.22 -8.96 -1.11
N ALA A 65 -7.55 -10.00 -0.34
CA ALA A 65 -8.89 -10.56 -0.30
C ALA A 65 -9.82 -9.66 0.53
N MET A 66 -11.07 -9.54 0.10
CA MET A 66 -12.12 -8.81 0.81
C MET A 66 -13.13 -9.78 1.43
N PRO A 67 -13.82 -9.37 2.51
CA PRO A 67 -15.01 -10.07 2.96
C PRO A 67 -16.00 -10.25 1.80
N GLY A 68 -16.41 -11.49 1.53
CA GLY A 68 -17.25 -11.85 0.38
C GLY A 68 -16.49 -12.40 -0.84
N GLY A 69 -15.18 -12.67 -0.72
CA GLY A 69 -14.41 -13.44 -1.71
C GLY A 69 -13.84 -12.63 -2.88
N GLY A 70 -14.18 -11.35 -2.99
CA GLY A 70 -13.61 -10.46 -4.01
C GLY A 70 -12.15 -10.09 -3.73
N LEU A 71 -11.37 -9.85 -4.79
CA LEU A 71 -10.01 -9.32 -4.69
C LEU A 71 -10.01 -7.80 -4.92
N ARG A 72 -9.25 -7.07 -4.11
CA ARG A 72 -9.01 -5.63 -4.29
C ARG A 72 -7.53 -5.35 -4.39
N ARG A 73 -7.20 -4.24 -5.05
CA ARG A 73 -5.84 -3.82 -5.34
C ARG A 73 -5.60 -2.42 -4.78
N GLY A 74 -4.35 -2.11 -4.55
CA GLY A 74 -3.91 -0.80 -4.10
C GLY A 74 -2.39 -0.68 -4.19
N VAL A 75 -1.92 0.55 -4.15
CA VAL A 75 -0.49 0.84 -4.24
C VAL A 75 0.12 0.87 -2.84
N MET A 76 1.28 0.25 -2.68
CA MET A 76 2.01 0.20 -1.41
C MET A 76 3.53 0.32 -1.64
N PRO A 77 4.29 0.75 -0.63
CA PRO A 77 5.75 0.69 -0.66
C PRO A 77 6.27 -0.73 -0.85
N HIS A 78 7.42 -0.84 -1.52
CA HIS A 78 8.13 -2.09 -1.64
C HIS A 78 8.71 -2.57 -0.31
N LYS A 79 8.71 -3.90 -0.13
CA LYS A 79 9.27 -4.62 1.02
C LYS A 79 10.60 -5.24 0.63
N LEU A 80 11.68 -4.88 1.30
CA LEU A 80 13.04 -5.33 0.95
C LEU A 80 13.32 -6.84 1.18
N ARG A 81 12.36 -7.62 1.69
CA ARG A 81 12.55 -9.04 2.07
C ARG A 81 11.59 -10.02 1.43
N ASP A 82 10.68 -9.59 0.57
CA ASP A 82 9.68 -10.50 -0.02
C ASP A 82 10.10 -11.14 -1.35
N HIS A 83 11.36 -10.93 -1.78
CA HIS A 83 11.91 -11.29 -3.09
C HIS A 83 11.12 -10.74 -4.29
N LYS A 84 10.07 -9.96 -4.04
CA LYS A 84 9.31 -9.31 -5.09
C LYS A 84 10.14 -8.14 -5.60
N LYS A 85 9.96 -7.78 -6.86
CA LYS A 85 10.63 -6.61 -7.41
C LYS A 85 9.61 -5.46 -7.44
N PRO A 86 10.04 -4.21 -7.16
CA PRO A 86 9.22 -3.02 -7.34
C PRO A 86 8.57 -2.97 -8.73
N GLY A 87 7.45 -2.25 -8.83
CA GLY A 87 6.64 -2.13 -10.03
C GLY A 87 5.85 -3.39 -10.40
N GLY A 88 5.75 -4.37 -9.50
CA GLY A 88 5.05 -5.64 -9.75
C GLY A 88 3.64 -5.70 -9.16
N LEU A 89 2.88 -6.72 -9.56
CA LEU A 89 1.62 -7.13 -8.93
C LEU A 89 1.89 -8.24 -7.92
N TRP A 90 1.45 -8.06 -6.69
CA TRP A 90 1.81 -8.89 -5.55
C TRP A 90 0.56 -9.40 -4.84
N SER A 91 0.28 -10.69 -4.94
CA SER A 91 -0.69 -11.32 -4.03
C SER A 91 -0.11 -11.32 -2.62
N LEU A 92 -0.88 -10.79 -1.67
CA LEU A 92 -0.53 -10.73 -0.27
C LEU A 92 -1.59 -11.48 0.53
N GLN A 93 -1.15 -12.26 1.51
CA GLN A 93 -2.05 -12.70 2.57
C GLN A 93 -2.56 -11.47 3.33
N GLU A 94 -3.77 -11.54 3.90
CA GLU A 94 -4.47 -10.40 4.52
C GLU A 94 -3.62 -9.70 5.58
N LEU A 95 -2.84 -10.48 6.33
CA LEU A 95 -1.70 -10.04 7.12
C LEU A 95 -0.42 -10.29 6.31
N ALA A 96 -0.01 -9.30 5.54
CA ALA A 96 1.13 -9.41 4.65
C ALA A 96 2.40 -9.82 5.43
N GLN A 97 3.21 -10.72 4.85
CA GLN A 97 4.44 -11.19 5.51
C GLN A 97 5.35 -10.04 5.95
N PRO A 98 6.00 -10.15 7.13
CA PRO A 98 6.83 -9.09 7.66
C PRO A 98 7.97 -8.74 6.70
N GLY A 99 8.17 -7.45 6.45
CA GLY A 99 9.26 -6.98 5.61
C GLY A 99 9.52 -5.50 5.80
N ARG A 100 10.81 -5.14 5.87
CA ARG A 100 11.25 -3.75 6.01
C ARG A 100 10.81 -2.93 4.80
N CYS A 101 10.12 -1.83 5.07
CA CYS A 101 9.76 -0.83 4.07
C CYS A 101 11.02 -0.25 3.41
N ILE A 102 11.00 -0.08 2.09
CA ILE A 102 12.09 0.54 1.34
C ILE A 102 12.43 1.96 1.82
N PHE A 103 11.45 2.69 2.36
CA PHE A 103 11.64 4.06 2.86
C PHE A 103 12.10 4.13 4.32
N TYR A 104 12.33 2.99 4.97
CA TYR A 104 12.81 2.95 6.35
C TYR A 104 14.33 2.74 6.39
N ASP A 105 15.03 3.83 6.68
CA ASP A 105 16.50 3.87 6.74
C ASP A 105 16.96 4.46 8.08
N ARG A 106 18.02 3.87 8.66
CA ARG A 106 18.66 4.33 9.90
C ARG A 106 17.67 4.71 11.02
N GLY A 107 16.64 3.89 11.21
CA GLY A 107 15.64 4.09 12.26
C GLY A 107 14.55 5.12 11.96
N LYS A 108 14.52 5.69 10.74
CA LYS A 108 13.61 6.79 10.37
C LYS A 108 12.90 6.51 9.04
N CYS A 109 11.69 7.05 8.91
CA CYS A 109 10.94 7.03 7.66
C CYS A 109 11.34 8.23 6.80
N ALA A 110 11.94 7.98 5.64
CA ALA A 110 12.40 9.04 4.73
C ALA A 110 11.25 9.82 4.08
N ILE A 111 10.04 9.24 4.05
CA ILE A 111 8.85 9.83 3.42
C ILE A 111 7.81 10.28 4.45
N TYR A 112 8.23 10.59 5.68
CA TYR A 112 7.33 10.74 6.81
C TYR A 112 6.16 11.71 6.58
N ASP A 113 6.43 12.88 6.04
CA ASP A 113 5.45 13.94 5.69
C ASP A 113 4.48 13.56 4.56
N VAL A 114 4.86 12.62 3.69
CA VAL A 114 4.03 12.09 2.58
C VAL A 114 3.78 10.59 2.73
N ARG A 115 3.80 10.10 3.97
CA ARG A 115 3.64 8.67 4.28
C ARG A 115 2.26 8.18 3.84
N PRO A 116 2.11 6.88 3.50
CA PRO A 116 0.83 6.33 3.09
C PRO A 116 -0.27 6.60 4.11
N TYR A 117 -1.51 6.78 3.63
CA TYR A 117 -2.70 6.97 4.48
C TYR A 117 -2.77 5.99 5.65
N GLU A 118 -2.54 4.70 5.38
CA GLU A 118 -2.56 3.65 6.41
C GLU A 118 -1.48 3.87 7.47
N CYS A 119 -0.26 4.24 7.08
CA CYS A 119 0.81 4.57 8.02
C CYS A 119 0.48 5.81 8.86
N ALA A 120 -0.16 6.82 8.25
CA ALA A 120 -0.53 8.05 8.96
C ALA A 120 -1.59 7.83 10.04
N ARG A 121 -2.39 6.76 9.91
CA ARG A 121 -3.59 6.50 10.72
C ARG A 121 -3.54 5.22 11.53
N MET A 122 -2.43 4.48 11.46
CA MET A 122 -2.20 3.34 12.30
C MET A 122 -2.03 3.84 13.75
N ILE A 123 -3.11 3.78 14.54
CA ILE A 123 -3.09 4.10 15.96
C ILE A 123 -2.45 2.92 16.70
N HIS A 124 -1.66 3.20 17.74
CA HIS A 124 -1.17 2.19 18.68
C HIS A 124 -2.37 1.47 19.33
N GLY A 125 -2.71 0.27 18.87
CA GLY A 125 -3.83 -0.51 19.41
C GLY A 125 -4.34 -1.59 18.45
N ASP A 126 -4.62 -2.77 19.01
CA ASP A 126 -5.19 -4.01 18.45
C ASP A 126 -5.25 -4.15 16.92
N GLY A 127 -4.55 -5.17 16.39
CA GLY A 127 -4.40 -5.45 14.96
C GLY A 127 -5.69 -5.61 14.14
N HIS A 128 -6.87 -5.66 14.77
CA HIS A 128 -8.17 -5.55 14.09
C HIS A 128 -8.36 -4.20 13.38
N ASP A 129 -7.87 -3.10 13.95
CA ASP A 129 -8.02 -1.76 13.34
C ASP A 129 -7.18 -1.61 12.06
N ALA A 130 -6.03 -2.29 11.98
CA ALA A 130 -5.19 -2.26 10.79
C ALA A 130 -5.85 -2.95 9.57
N VAL A 131 -6.55 -4.06 9.79
CA VAL A 131 -7.26 -4.77 8.71
C VAL A 131 -8.41 -3.93 8.15
N ASP A 132 -9.20 -3.31 9.03
CA ASP A 132 -10.31 -2.46 8.59
C ASP A 132 -9.81 -1.17 7.92
N LEU A 133 -8.73 -0.57 8.42
CA LEU A 133 -8.07 0.57 7.77
C LEU A 133 -7.58 0.20 6.36
N ARG A 134 -6.89 -0.93 6.19
CA ARG A 134 -6.45 -1.42 4.88
C ARG A 134 -7.62 -1.64 3.94
N ARG A 135 -8.71 -2.27 4.43
CA ARG A 135 -9.94 -2.48 3.65
C ARG A 135 -10.55 -1.15 3.19
N GLN A 136 -10.48 -0.09 4.00
CA GLN A 136 -10.92 1.24 3.57
C GLN A 136 -10.04 1.78 2.44
N VAL A 137 -8.71 1.67 2.58
CA VAL A 137 -7.75 2.12 1.56
C VAL A 137 -7.97 1.42 0.23
N VAL A 138 -8.03 0.08 0.21
CA VAL A 138 -8.21 -0.67 -1.05
C VAL A 138 -9.61 -0.56 -1.65
N ARG A 139 -10.62 -0.13 -0.88
CA ARG A 139 -11.95 0.22 -1.41
C ARG A 139 -11.96 1.57 -2.12
N ALA A 140 -11.06 2.48 -1.78
CA ALA A 140 -10.96 3.78 -2.42
C ALA A 140 -10.35 3.69 -3.83
N TRP A 141 -9.60 2.63 -4.13
CA TRP A 141 -9.07 2.38 -5.46
C TRP A 141 -10.14 1.80 -6.39
N ASP A 142 -10.41 2.52 -7.48
CA ASP A 142 -11.16 2.04 -8.63
C ASP A 142 -10.23 1.68 -9.82
N ASP A 143 -10.82 1.14 -10.89
CA ASP A 143 -10.06 0.71 -12.06
C ASP A 143 -9.40 1.88 -12.80
N ALA A 144 -10.02 3.05 -12.82
CA ALA A 144 -9.48 4.24 -13.48
C ALA A 144 -8.22 4.75 -12.74
N ALA A 145 -8.28 4.84 -11.41
CA ALA A 145 -7.15 5.22 -10.58
C ALA A 145 -6.00 4.21 -10.66
N LEU A 146 -6.31 2.91 -10.78
CA LEU A 146 -5.31 1.84 -10.86
C LEU A 146 -4.70 1.68 -12.26
N ALA A 147 -5.39 2.12 -13.32
CA ALA A 147 -4.99 1.86 -14.70
C ALA A 147 -3.52 2.22 -15.03
N PRO A 148 -2.97 3.38 -14.60
CA PRO A 148 -1.57 3.72 -14.88
C PRO A 148 -0.59 2.70 -14.28
N TYR A 149 -0.83 2.27 -13.03
CA TYR A 149 0.04 1.32 -12.33
C TYR A 149 -0.07 -0.09 -12.91
N LEU A 150 -1.28 -0.51 -13.29
CA LEU A 150 -1.52 -1.80 -13.94
C LEU A 150 -0.82 -1.86 -15.29
N HIS A 151 -0.88 -0.78 -16.07
CA HIS A 151 -0.16 -0.67 -17.33
C HIS A 151 1.36 -0.82 -17.13
N LEU A 152 1.94 -0.07 -16.17
CA LEU A 152 3.36 -0.15 -15.84
C LEU A 152 3.79 -1.54 -15.38
N ALA A 153 2.98 -2.18 -14.51
CA ALA A 153 3.27 -3.52 -14.01
C ALA A 153 3.27 -4.58 -15.11
N ARG A 154 2.33 -4.51 -16.07
CA ARG A 154 2.26 -5.41 -17.22
C ARG A 154 3.46 -5.23 -18.15
N LYS A 155 3.81 -3.99 -18.48
CA LYS A 155 4.95 -3.67 -19.35
C LYS A 155 6.26 -4.24 -18.80
N ARG A 156 6.49 -4.09 -17.49
CA ARG A 156 7.67 -4.65 -16.81
C ARG A 156 7.68 -6.18 -16.78
N GLY A 157 6.51 -6.81 -16.65
CA GLY A 157 6.39 -8.27 -16.74
C GLY A 157 6.76 -8.80 -18.12
N ALA A 158 6.28 -8.15 -19.18
CA ALA A 158 6.56 -8.52 -20.58
C ALA A 158 8.06 -8.43 -20.92
N GLN A 159 8.74 -7.38 -20.46
CA GLN A 159 10.19 -7.19 -20.70
C GLN A 159 11.07 -8.32 -20.12
N ARG A 160 10.57 -9.09 -19.15
CA ARG A 160 11.31 -10.21 -18.55
C ARG A 160 11.09 -11.56 -19.21
N GLY A 161 9.97 -11.74 -19.90
CA GLY A 161 9.68 -12.98 -20.61
C GLY A 161 10.44 -13.13 -21.93
N GLY A 162 11.07 -12.06 -22.42
CA GLY A 162 11.71 -12.00 -23.74
C GLY A 162 13.22 -12.27 -23.76
N THR A 163 13.91 -12.35 -22.62
CA THR A 163 15.38 -12.48 -22.55
C THR A 163 15.85 -13.88 -22.15
N GLY A 164 15.06 -14.92 -22.42
CA GLY A 164 15.32 -16.30 -21.98
C GLY A 164 15.07 -17.31 -23.09
N ARG A 165 15.75 -17.15 -24.22
CA ARG A 165 15.96 -18.16 -25.26
C ARG A 165 17.11 -17.65 -26.12
N ASP A 166 18.32 -18.08 -25.80
CA ASP A 166 19.47 -18.27 -26.69
C ASP A 166 20.44 -19.22 -25.98
#